data_AF-A0A1V5NN63-F1
#
_entry.id   AF-A0A1V5NN63-F1
#
_cell.length_a   1.000
_cell.length_b   1.000
_cell.length_c   1.000
_cell.angle_alpha   90.00
_cell.angle_beta   90.00
_cell.angle_gamma   90.00
#
_symmetry.space_group_name_H-M   'P 1'
#
loop_
_entity.id
_entity.type
_entity.pdbx_description
1 polymer ?
#
loop_
_entity_poly.entity_id
_entity_poly.type
_entity_poly.pdbx_seq_one_letter_code
_entity_poly.pdbx_strand_id
1 'polypeptide(L)'
;MLSLKKYDRVFVNGAEQEFVFRLGPVQAGETTYLPLRTLAPDLGCRLTWEGGSNSLLAANIDYEVQLAIGSKTVTVNNINYETSDAPILLENMTYIPDYYLKDFFGADFLGEENRVLKINIPIVPTERKLVKYHFDLSVNGKTIDLPEHLTPLSDGENLLVPLRQLCAATGAEAGWNKDAQSVDIKTAGRLLSIPLNGSPARLDNTVLTQQAHIFVRAGASFVSLGFLQELLGFKAEVDYSARTLKISSTKKARIADRILPPVQMSFRIA
;
A
#
# COMPACT_ATOMS: atom_id res chain seq x y z
N MET A 1 -4.80 2.23 -45.85
CA MET A 1 -4.51 1.12 -44.92
C MET A 1 -5.40 1.35 -43.70
N LEU A 2 -6.46 0.56 -43.53
CA LEU A 2 -7.44 0.75 -42.46
C LEU A 2 -6.77 0.56 -41.10
N SER A 3 -6.98 1.50 -40.18
CA SER A 3 -6.55 1.42 -38.80
C SER A 3 -7.30 0.26 -38.11
N LEU A 4 -6.60 -0.86 -37.90
CA LEU A 4 -7.10 -2.09 -37.27
C LEU A 4 -7.23 -1.98 -35.74
N LYS A 5 -7.68 -0.84 -35.19
CA LYS A 5 -8.02 -0.79 -33.76
C LYS A 5 -9.25 -1.65 -33.49
N LYS A 6 -9.19 -2.57 -32.52
CA LYS A 6 -10.35 -3.40 -32.10
C LYS A 6 -11.41 -2.55 -31.39
N TYR A 7 -10.99 -1.58 -30.59
CA TYR A 7 -11.88 -0.65 -29.88
C TYR A 7 -11.59 0.81 -30.24
N ASP A 8 -12.65 1.58 -30.48
CA ASP A 8 -12.62 3.04 -30.60
C ASP A 8 -13.03 3.73 -29.30
N ARG A 9 -13.87 3.06 -28.50
CA ARG A 9 -14.44 3.59 -27.26
C ARG A 9 -14.31 2.55 -26.16
N VAL A 10 -14.03 3.01 -24.95
CA VAL A 10 -13.94 2.15 -23.76
C VAL A 10 -14.86 2.74 -22.71
N PHE A 11 -15.71 1.90 -22.14
CA PHE A 11 -16.58 2.26 -21.03
C PHE A 11 -16.16 1.49 -19.79
N VAL A 12 -15.98 2.20 -18.69
CA VAL A 12 -15.68 1.62 -17.38
C VAL A 12 -16.79 2.04 -16.43
N ASN A 13 -17.46 1.07 -15.79
CA ASN A 13 -18.55 1.32 -14.86
C ASN A 13 -19.67 2.21 -15.46
N GLY A 14 -19.89 2.08 -16.77
CA GLY A 14 -20.88 2.86 -17.53
C GLY A 14 -20.42 4.25 -17.99
N ALA A 15 -19.25 4.73 -17.57
CA ALA A 15 -18.66 6.00 -18.00
C ALA A 15 -17.70 5.78 -19.18
N GLU A 16 -17.81 6.61 -20.22
CA GLU A 16 -16.89 6.59 -21.36
C GLU A 16 -15.53 7.18 -20.96
N GLN A 17 -14.47 6.49 -21.33
CA GLN A 17 -13.09 6.90 -21.04
C GLN A 17 -12.57 7.83 -22.12
N GLU A 18 -12.08 8.98 -21.70
CA GLU A 18 -11.39 9.92 -22.58
C GLU A 18 -9.91 9.57 -22.66
N PHE A 19 -9.44 9.31 -23.87
CA PHE A 19 -8.03 9.09 -24.15
C PHE A 19 -7.42 10.35 -24.76
N VAL A 20 -6.18 10.66 -24.36
CA VAL A 20 -5.39 11.69 -25.04
C VAL A 20 -5.28 11.33 -26.52
N PHE A 21 -5.35 12.34 -27.40
CA PHE A 21 -5.33 12.15 -28.85
C PHE A 21 -4.18 11.22 -29.28
N ARG A 22 -4.53 10.12 -29.98
CA ARG A 22 -3.65 9.02 -30.43
C ARG A 22 -3.08 8.10 -29.35
N LEU A 23 -3.37 8.32 -28.06
CA LEU A 23 -2.92 7.49 -26.94
C LEU A 23 -4.06 6.66 -26.32
N GLY A 24 -5.07 6.31 -27.13
CA GLY A 24 -6.11 5.35 -26.76
C GLY A 24 -5.72 3.90 -27.05
N PRO A 25 -6.66 2.94 -27.01
CA PRO A 25 -6.38 1.53 -27.28
C PRO A 25 -5.59 1.32 -28.58
N VAL A 26 -4.63 0.39 -28.56
CA VAL A 26 -3.76 0.06 -29.69
C VAL A 26 -3.87 -1.43 -29.96
N GLN A 27 -3.99 -1.82 -31.24
CA GLN A 27 -3.99 -3.22 -31.63
C GLN A 27 -2.58 -3.65 -32.06
N ALA A 28 -2.12 -4.79 -31.55
CA ALA A 28 -0.92 -5.46 -32.04
C ALA A 28 -1.22 -6.95 -32.21
N GLY A 29 -1.31 -7.40 -33.46
CA GLY A 29 -1.76 -8.77 -33.77
C GLY A 29 -3.20 -8.98 -33.32
N GLU A 30 -3.42 -10.01 -32.49
CA GLU A 30 -4.73 -10.34 -31.92
C GLU A 30 -5.01 -9.63 -30.59
N THR A 31 -3.98 -9.07 -29.96
CA THR A 31 -4.06 -8.45 -28.63
C THR A 31 -4.37 -6.96 -28.73
N THR A 32 -5.34 -6.50 -27.94
CA THR A 32 -5.56 -5.07 -27.73
C THR A 32 -4.83 -4.61 -26.48
N TYR A 33 -4.15 -3.49 -26.60
CA TYR A 33 -3.36 -2.87 -25.55
C TYR A 33 -4.06 -1.60 -25.07
N LEU A 34 -4.26 -1.47 -23.75
CA LEU A 34 -4.87 -0.29 -23.14
C LEU A 34 -3.86 0.47 -22.26
N PRO A 35 -3.89 1.82 -22.28
CA PRO A 35 -3.05 2.63 -21.41
C PRO A 35 -3.52 2.51 -19.95
N LEU A 36 -2.74 1.84 -19.09
CA LEU A 36 -3.17 1.58 -17.71
C LEU A 36 -3.35 2.87 -16.91
N ARG A 37 -2.57 3.91 -17.19
CA ARG A 37 -2.69 5.22 -16.52
C ARG A 37 -4.08 5.83 -16.68
N THR A 38 -4.72 5.67 -17.83
CA THR A 38 -6.07 6.19 -18.07
C THR A 38 -7.10 5.45 -17.22
N LEU A 39 -6.93 4.14 -17.03
CA LEU A 39 -7.87 3.28 -16.31
C LEU A 39 -7.61 3.23 -14.79
N ALA A 40 -6.43 3.65 -14.33
CA ALA A 40 -6.02 3.56 -12.93
C ALA A 40 -7.00 4.23 -11.93
N PRO A 41 -7.60 5.41 -12.23
CA PRO A 41 -8.61 6.01 -11.34
C PRO A 41 -9.82 5.11 -11.12
N ASP A 42 -10.36 4.50 -12.18
CA ASP A 42 -11.51 3.60 -12.09
C ASP A 42 -11.18 2.28 -11.40
N LEU A 43 -9.93 1.82 -11.56
CA LEU A 43 -9.36 0.68 -10.85
C LEU A 43 -9.14 0.94 -9.35
N GLY A 44 -9.21 2.20 -8.91
CA GLY A 44 -8.85 2.59 -7.54
C GLY A 44 -7.38 2.35 -7.23
N CYS A 45 -6.53 2.28 -8.26
CA CYS A 45 -5.13 1.90 -8.14
C CYS A 45 -4.22 3.11 -8.06
N ARG A 46 -3.20 3.01 -7.21
CA ARG A 46 -2.01 3.85 -7.28
C ARG A 46 -1.01 3.23 -8.23
N LEU A 47 -0.45 4.05 -9.10
CA LEU A 47 0.62 3.65 -10.00
C LEU A 47 1.97 4.20 -9.49
N THR A 48 2.94 3.32 -9.31
CA THR A 48 4.31 3.65 -8.93
C THR A 48 5.26 3.08 -9.97
N TRP A 49 6.12 3.91 -10.53
CA TRP A 49 7.16 3.46 -11.46
C TRP A 49 8.41 3.04 -10.68
N GLU A 50 8.87 1.80 -10.87
CA GLU A 50 10.09 1.26 -10.30
C GLU A 50 11.19 1.25 -11.37
N GLY A 51 11.99 2.34 -11.42
CA GLY A 51 12.98 2.53 -12.48
C GLY A 51 14.09 1.48 -12.50
N GLY A 52 14.48 0.94 -11.34
CA GLY A 52 15.52 -0.09 -11.24
C GLY A 52 15.12 -1.43 -11.88
N SER A 53 13.83 -1.77 -11.84
CA SER A 53 13.27 -3.00 -12.41
C SER A 53 12.54 -2.76 -13.74
N ASN A 54 12.54 -1.52 -14.26
CA ASN A 54 11.77 -1.12 -15.44
C ASN A 54 10.31 -1.60 -15.39
N SER A 55 9.69 -1.43 -14.21
CA SER A 55 8.39 -2.02 -13.89
C SER A 55 7.40 -0.97 -13.41
N LEU A 56 6.12 -1.18 -13.72
CA LEU A 56 5.02 -0.42 -13.17
C LEU A 56 4.34 -1.25 -12.07
N LEU A 57 4.28 -0.70 -10.86
CA LEU A 57 3.49 -1.24 -9.76
C LEU A 57 2.10 -0.59 -9.77
N ALA A 58 1.05 -1.39 -9.90
CA ALA A 58 -0.33 -0.96 -9.77
C ALA A 58 -0.94 -1.63 -8.54
N ALA A 59 -1.28 -0.84 -7.53
CA ALA A 59 -1.73 -1.39 -6.25
C ALA A 59 -2.96 -0.66 -5.71
N ASN A 60 -3.85 -1.42 -5.09
CA ASN A 60 -4.91 -0.94 -4.23
C ASN A 60 -4.91 -1.77 -2.94
N ILE A 61 -5.97 -1.69 -2.14
CA ILE A 61 -6.02 -2.40 -0.87
C ILE A 61 -6.14 -3.93 -1.06
N ASP A 62 -6.71 -4.40 -2.17
CA ASP A 62 -7.00 -5.81 -2.43
C ASP A 62 -5.88 -6.52 -3.19
N TYR A 63 -5.18 -5.82 -4.08
CA TYR A 63 -4.12 -6.38 -4.89
C TYR A 63 -2.94 -5.43 -5.10
N GLU A 64 -1.78 -6.05 -5.33
CA GLU A 64 -0.54 -5.44 -5.78
C GLU A 64 -0.07 -6.17 -7.04
N VAL A 65 -0.03 -5.47 -8.17
CA VAL A 65 0.31 -6.02 -9.49
C VAL A 65 1.58 -5.34 -10.01
N GLN A 66 2.67 -6.11 -10.17
CA GLN A 66 3.92 -5.65 -10.74
C GLN A 66 4.00 -6.04 -12.22
N LEU A 67 4.16 -5.04 -13.08
CA LEU A 67 4.16 -5.15 -14.53
C LEU A 67 5.52 -4.74 -15.08
N ALA A 68 6.41 -5.72 -15.30
CA ALA A 68 7.70 -5.47 -15.92
C ALA A 68 7.56 -5.28 -17.44
N ILE A 69 8.05 -4.17 -17.98
CA ILE A 69 7.93 -3.86 -19.41
C ILE A 69 8.71 -4.89 -20.23
N GLY A 70 8.04 -5.51 -21.22
CA GLY A 70 8.61 -6.54 -22.09
C GLY A 70 8.68 -7.94 -21.46
N SER A 71 8.29 -8.10 -20.19
CA SER A 71 8.22 -9.39 -19.52
C SER A 71 6.85 -10.05 -19.67
N LYS A 72 6.84 -11.36 -19.89
CA LYS A 72 5.62 -12.20 -19.87
C LYS A 72 5.30 -12.78 -18.49
N THR A 73 6.09 -12.42 -17.48
CA THR A 73 5.81 -12.75 -16.09
C THR A 73 5.22 -11.52 -15.41
N VAL A 74 4.03 -11.68 -14.82
CA VAL A 74 3.34 -10.67 -13.98
C VAL A 74 3.32 -11.16 -12.54
N THR A 75 3.68 -10.31 -11.60
CA THR A 75 3.61 -10.64 -10.18
C THR A 75 2.34 -10.04 -9.59
N VAL A 76 1.46 -10.87 -9.03
CA VAL A 76 0.24 -10.43 -8.34
C VAL A 76 0.28 -10.95 -6.91
N ASN A 77 0.27 -10.05 -5.92
CA ASN A 77 0.36 -10.40 -4.50
C ASN A 77 1.49 -11.40 -4.19
N ASN A 78 2.67 -11.16 -4.78
CA ASN A 78 3.89 -12.00 -4.69
C ASN A 78 3.80 -13.39 -5.34
N ILE A 79 2.77 -13.63 -6.15
CA ILE A 79 2.66 -14.84 -6.96
C ILE A 79 2.96 -14.47 -8.40
N ASN A 80 3.86 -15.23 -9.04
CA ASN A 80 4.20 -15.03 -10.45
C ASN A 80 3.20 -15.77 -11.35
N TYR A 81 2.72 -15.07 -12.37
CA TYR A 81 1.84 -15.58 -13.41
C TYR A 81 2.51 -15.42 -14.77
N GLU A 82 2.55 -16.49 -15.55
CA GLU A 82 3.00 -16.46 -16.95
C GLU A 82 1.85 -16.05 -17.87
N THR A 83 2.17 -15.23 -18.87
CA THR A 83 1.20 -14.61 -19.79
C THR A 83 1.61 -14.77 -21.24
N SER A 84 0.69 -14.60 -22.18
CA SER A 84 1.01 -14.70 -23.61
C SER A 84 1.69 -13.44 -24.15
N ASP A 85 1.40 -12.29 -23.56
CA ASP A 85 1.74 -10.95 -24.07
C ASP A 85 2.33 -10.13 -22.94
N ALA A 86 3.37 -9.34 -23.22
CA ALA A 86 4.02 -8.52 -22.22
C ALA A 86 3.44 -7.09 -22.19
N PRO A 87 3.43 -6.39 -21.03
CA PRO A 87 3.22 -4.95 -20.99
C PRO A 87 4.25 -4.23 -21.88
N ILE A 88 3.83 -3.17 -22.57
CA ILE A 88 4.69 -2.38 -23.44
C ILE A 88 4.74 -0.92 -22.99
N LEU A 89 5.85 -0.26 -23.29
CA LEU A 89 6.00 1.18 -23.12
C LEU A 89 5.82 1.85 -24.47
N LEU A 90 4.79 2.69 -24.61
CA LEU A 90 4.49 3.45 -25.82
C LEU A 90 4.22 4.90 -25.42
N GLU A 91 4.95 5.85 -26.03
CA GLU A 91 4.80 7.28 -25.76
C GLU A 91 4.85 7.61 -24.25
N ASN A 92 5.80 6.98 -23.54
CA ASN A 92 5.98 7.12 -22.09
C ASN A 92 4.77 6.70 -21.23
N MET A 93 3.88 5.86 -21.78
CA MET A 93 2.76 5.24 -21.07
C MET A 93 2.89 3.73 -21.10
N THR A 94 2.62 3.09 -19.97
CA THR A 94 2.51 1.63 -19.90
C THR A 94 1.17 1.20 -20.47
N TYR A 95 1.23 0.36 -21.49
CA TYR A 95 0.09 -0.32 -22.05
C TYR A 95 0.11 -1.78 -21.63
N ILE A 96 -1.06 -2.29 -21.25
CA ILE A 96 -1.26 -3.69 -20.87
C ILE A 96 -2.17 -4.38 -21.87
N PRO A 97 -2.00 -5.70 -22.11
CA PRO A 97 -3.00 -6.51 -22.79
C PRO A 97 -4.38 -6.37 -22.13
N ASP A 98 -5.45 -6.29 -22.91
CA ASP A 98 -6.80 -6.07 -22.39
C ASP A 98 -7.25 -7.14 -21.39
N TYR A 99 -6.92 -8.41 -21.64
CA TYR A 99 -7.22 -9.51 -20.73
C TYR A 99 -6.58 -9.37 -19.34
N TYR A 100 -5.51 -8.57 -19.18
CA TYR A 100 -4.93 -8.30 -17.85
C TYR A 100 -5.94 -7.63 -16.92
N LEU A 101 -6.83 -6.78 -17.46
CA LEU A 101 -7.86 -6.13 -16.66
C LEU A 101 -8.75 -7.15 -15.97
N LYS A 102 -9.08 -8.24 -16.66
CA LYS A 102 -9.84 -9.34 -16.08
C LYS A 102 -8.98 -10.18 -15.13
N ASP A 103 -7.82 -10.62 -15.60
CA ASP A 103 -7.03 -11.65 -14.91
C ASP A 103 -6.34 -11.14 -13.64
N PHE A 104 -5.94 -9.85 -13.63
CA PHE A 104 -5.13 -9.28 -12.54
C PHE A 104 -5.78 -8.10 -11.83
N PHE A 105 -6.78 -7.47 -12.45
CA PHE A 105 -7.48 -6.32 -11.86
C PHE A 105 -8.95 -6.59 -11.53
N GLY A 106 -9.44 -7.81 -11.78
CA GLY A 106 -10.80 -8.24 -11.41
C GLY A 106 -11.91 -7.57 -12.23
N ALA A 107 -11.62 -7.06 -13.42
CA ALA A 107 -12.62 -6.47 -14.30
C ALA A 107 -13.51 -7.53 -14.95
N ASP A 108 -14.82 -7.26 -14.95
CA ASP A 108 -15.81 -8.04 -15.68
C ASP A 108 -16.02 -7.44 -17.08
N PHE A 109 -15.83 -8.26 -18.11
CA PHE A 109 -16.06 -7.86 -19.50
C PHE A 109 -17.54 -8.06 -19.84
N LEU A 110 -18.26 -6.95 -19.98
CA LEU A 110 -19.71 -6.96 -20.21
C LEU A 110 -20.07 -7.13 -21.69
N GLY A 111 -19.15 -6.80 -22.60
CA GLY A 111 -19.35 -7.01 -24.03
C GLY A 111 -18.40 -6.21 -24.90
N GLU A 112 -18.22 -6.72 -26.12
CA GLU A 112 -17.43 -6.15 -27.20
C GLU A 112 -18.31 -6.04 -28.44
N GLU A 113 -18.94 -4.90 -28.65
CA GLU A 113 -19.84 -4.69 -29.79
C GLU A 113 -19.51 -3.36 -30.49
N ASN A 114 -19.55 -3.34 -31.83
CA ASN A 114 -19.34 -2.13 -32.63
C ASN A 114 -18.07 -1.33 -32.24
N ARG A 115 -16.96 -2.05 -31.96
CA ARG A 115 -15.68 -1.47 -31.52
C ARG A 115 -15.76 -0.72 -30.19
N VAL A 116 -16.68 -1.12 -29.32
CA VAL A 116 -16.81 -0.62 -27.95
C VAL A 116 -16.44 -1.72 -26.98
N LEU A 117 -15.46 -1.45 -26.11
CA LEU A 117 -15.18 -2.27 -24.94
C LEU A 117 -15.99 -1.77 -23.76
N LYS A 118 -16.82 -2.62 -23.14
CA LYS A 118 -17.51 -2.32 -21.89
C LYS A 118 -17.00 -3.22 -20.78
N ILE A 119 -16.45 -2.61 -19.74
CA ILE A 119 -16.01 -3.33 -18.55
C ILE A 119 -16.66 -2.76 -17.29
N ASN A 120 -16.88 -3.63 -16.32
CA ASN A 120 -17.23 -3.27 -14.96
C ASN A 120 -16.05 -3.64 -14.07
N ILE A 121 -15.72 -2.76 -13.13
CA ILE A 121 -14.60 -2.94 -12.22
C ILE A 121 -15.16 -2.83 -10.81
N PRO A 122 -14.78 -3.75 -9.88
CA PRO A 122 -15.17 -3.64 -8.50
C PRO A 122 -14.79 -2.26 -7.95
N ILE A 123 -15.79 -1.47 -7.56
CA ILE A 123 -15.54 -0.18 -6.91
C ILE A 123 -14.89 -0.52 -5.57
N VAL A 124 -13.63 -0.11 -5.39
CA VAL A 124 -12.93 -0.22 -4.10
C VAL A 124 -13.12 1.13 -3.39
N PRO A 125 -14.08 1.27 -2.46
CA PRO A 125 -14.31 2.53 -1.77
C PRO A 125 -13.16 2.72 -0.79
N THR A 126 -12.13 3.47 -1.18
CA THR A 126 -11.01 3.75 -0.31
C THR A 126 -11.02 5.22 0.09
N GLU A 127 -11.76 5.52 1.16
CA GLU A 127 -11.72 6.84 1.84
C GLU A 127 -10.29 7.26 2.23
N ARG A 128 -9.35 6.31 2.34
CA ARG A 128 -7.95 6.54 2.74
C ARG A 128 -6.91 6.24 1.65
N LYS A 129 -7.30 5.85 0.42
CA LYS A 129 -6.39 5.48 -0.68
C LYS A 129 -5.24 4.53 -0.26
N LEU A 130 -5.52 3.62 0.67
CA LEU A 130 -4.56 2.63 1.15
C LEU A 130 -4.28 1.61 0.04
N VAL A 131 -3.01 1.31 -0.17
CA VAL A 131 -2.55 0.31 -1.12
C VAL A 131 -1.70 -0.74 -0.41
N LYS A 132 -1.76 -1.99 -0.87
CA LYS A 132 -0.79 -3.00 -0.48
C LYS A 132 0.59 -2.59 -0.96
N TYR A 133 1.59 -2.88 -0.14
CA TYR A 133 2.98 -2.78 -0.52
C TYR A 133 3.75 -3.91 0.16
N HIS A 134 4.08 -4.95 -0.60
CA HIS A 134 4.83 -6.08 -0.05
C HIS A 134 6.30 -5.72 0.24
N PHE A 135 6.78 -6.18 1.40
CA PHE A 135 8.17 -6.07 1.83
C PHE A 135 8.67 -7.40 2.40
N ASP A 136 9.92 -7.72 2.09
CA ASP A 136 10.71 -8.67 2.87
C ASP A 136 10.99 -8.06 4.25
N LEU A 137 10.20 -8.49 5.24
CA LEU A 137 10.33 -8.01 6.61
C LEU A 137 11.41 -8.79 7.35
N SER A 138 12.34 -8.08 7.98
CA SER A 138 13.25 -8.65 8.98
C SER A 138 13.25 -7.84 10.26
N VAL A 139 13.29 -8.52 11.40
CA VAL A 139 13.38 -7.89 12.72
C VAL A 139 14.57 -8.48 13.46
N ASN A 140 15.49 -7.63 13.91
CA ASN A 140 16.74 -8.01 14.57
C ASN A 140 17.57 -9.00 13.74
N GLY A 141 17.59 -8.83 12.41
CA GLY A 141 18.29 -9.71 11.48
C GLY A 141 17.59 -11.05 11.19
N LYS A 142 16.43 -11.33 11.79
CA LYS A 142 15.62 -12.51 11.49
C LYS A 142 14.48 -12.15 10.54
N THR A 143 14.38 -12.85 9.41
CA THR A 143 13.25 -12.71 8.48
C THR A 143 11.93 -13.16 9.13
N ILE A 144 10.87 -12.40 8.88
CA ILE A 144 9.50 -12.70 9.28
C ILE A 144 8.71 -12.94 8.01
N ASP A 145 8.20 -14.15 7.86
CA ASP A 145 7.25 -14.46 6.82
C ASP A 145 5.88 -13.88 7.19
N LEU A 146 5.37 -12.99 6.34
CA LEU A 146 4.07 -12.36 6.52
C LEU A 146 3.07 -13.03 5.57
N PRO A 147 2.03 -13.68 6.09
CA PRO A 147 0.88 -14.09 5.30
C PRO A 147 0.31 -12.91 4.50
N GLU A 148 -0.21 -13.17 3.30
CA GLU A 148 -0.60 -12.09 2.39
C GLU A 148 -1.66 -11.12 2.94
N HIS A 149 -2.59 -11.59 3.77
CA HIS A 149 -3.57 -10.72 4.43
C HIS A 149 -2.95 -9.74 5.46
N LEU A 150 -1.66 -9.91 5.78
CA LEU A 150 -0.85 -9.08 6.68
C LEU A 150 0.19 -8.25 5.93
N THR A 151 0.16 -8.25 4.59
CA THR A 151 1.03 -7.41 3.78
C THR A 151 0.90 -5.94 4.22
N PRO A 152 2.03 -5.24 4.46
CA PRO A 152 2.01 -3.83 4.83
C PRO A 152 1.19 -2.98 3.86
N LEU A 153 0.60 -1.91 4.39
CA LEU A 153 -0.21 -0.97 3.63
C LEU A 153 0.47 0.38 3.59
N SER A 154 0.27 1.14 2.51
CA SER A 154 0.74 2.52 2.40
C SER A 154 -0.41 3.43 1.99
N ASP A 155 -0.53 4.58 2.65
CA ASP A 155 -1.36 5.69 2.17
C ASP A 155 -0.55 6.70 1.31
N GLY A 156 0.74 6.45 1.12
CA GLY A 156 1.70 7.32 0.43
C GLY A 156 2.57 8.16 1.35
N GLU A 157 2.11 8.41 2.57
CA GLU A 157 2.83 9.19 3.58
C GLU A 157 3.33 8.27 4.70
N ASN A 158 2.47 7.34 5.11
CA ASN A 158 2.70 6.38 6.17
C ASN A 158 2.76 4.96 5.60
N LEU A 159 3.80 4.22 6.01
CA LEU A 159 3.80 2.77 5.93
C LEU A 159 3.11 2.22 7.17
N LEU A 160 1.96 1.57 7.00
CA LEU A 160 1.22 0.90 8.05
C LEU A 160 1.63 -0.58 8.10
N VAL A 161 2.11 -1.02 9.26
CA VAL A 161 2.63 -2.38 9.46
C VAL A 161 1.72 -3.20 10.37
N PRO A 162 1.63 -4.52 10.18
CA PRO A 162 0.81 -5.39 11.01
C PRO A 162 1.33 -5.41 12.45
N LEU A 163 0.59 -4.77 13.36
CA LEU A 163 1.07 -4.43 14.70
C LEU A 163 1.44 -5.67 15.51
N ARG A 164 0.64 -6.74 15.44
CA ARG A 164 0.87 -7.96 16.23
C ARG A 164 2.19 -8.62 15.87
N GLN A 165 2.49 -8.75 14.57
CA GLN A 165 3.71 -9.37 14.06
C GLN A 165 4.94 -8.55 14.46
N LEU A 166 4.83 -7.23 14.37
CA LEU A 166 5.88 -6.33 14.82
C LEU A 166 6.13 -6.44 16.35
N CYS A 167 5.06 -6.40 17.16
CA CYS A 167 5.17 -6.52 18.61
C CYS A 167 5.81 -7.85 19.01
N ALA A 168 5.30 -8.97 18.48
CA ALA A 168 5.86 -10.30 18.76
C ALA A 168 7.36 -10.38 18.43
N ALA A 169 7.80 -9.75 17.36
CA ALA A 169 9.20 -9.78 16.94
C ALA A 169 10.12 -8.82 17.70
N THR A 170 9.56 -7.75 18.28
CA THR A 170 10.29 -6.77 19.09
C THR A 170 10.23 -7.07 20.60
N GLY A 171 9.45 -8.08 21.01
CA GLY A 171 9.27 -8.49 22.40
C GLY A 171 8.19 -7.69 23.15
N ALA A 172 7.33 -6.98 22.43
CA ALA A 172 6.15 -6.33 22.97
C ALA A 172 4.92 -7.25 22.83
N GLU A 173 3.91 -7.02 23.67
CA GLU A 173 2.65 -7.75 23.62
C GLU A 173 1.53 -6.82 23.11
N ALA A 174 0.85 -7.22 22.03
CA ALA A 174 -0.31 -6.51 21.52
C ALA A 174 -1.61 -7.25 21.87
N GLY A 175 -2.57 -6.55 22.46
CA GLY A 175 -3.86 -7.07 22.88
C GLY A 175 -5.02 -6.15 22.48
N TRP A 176 -6.22 -6.73 22.37
CA TRP A 176 -7.44 -5.96 22.20
C TRP A 176 -8.06 -5.65 23.55
N ASN A 177 -8.35 -4.37 23.80
CA ASN A 177 -9.11 -3.92 24.96
C ASN A 177 -10.55 -3.64 24.53
N LYS A 178 -11.45 -4.55 24.92
CA LYS A 178 -12.85 -4.51 24.52
C LYS A 178 -13.58 -3.30 25.10
N ASP A 179 -13.30 -2.94 26.35
CA ASP A 179 -14.02 -1.89 27.07
C ASP A 179 -13.62 -0.51 26.55
N ALA A 180 -12.32 -0.31 26.28
CA ALA A 180 -11.79 0.94 25.74
C ALA A 180 -11.89 1.04 24.19
N GLN A 181 -12.28 -0.05 23.51
CA GLN A 181 -12.24 -0.19 22.06
C GLN A 181 -10.89 0.24 21.46
N SER A 182 -9.81 -0.23 22.08
CA SER A 182 -8.43 0.12 21.75
C SER A 182 -7.56 -1.10 21.51
N VAL A 183 -6.51 -0.90 20.71
CA VAL A 183 -5.39 -1.82 20.67
C VAL A 183 -4.36 -1.36 21.69
N ASP A 184 -4.02 -2.26 22.60
CA ASP A 184 -3.10 -2.01 23.71
C ASP A 184 -1.78 -2.75 23.44
N ILE A 185 -0.66 -2.02 23.54
CA ILE A 185 0.69 -2.53 23.37
C ILE A 185 1.42 -2.40 24.71
N LYS A 186 1.92 -3.52 25.24
CA LYS A 186 2.70 -3.58 26.47
C LYS A 186 4.16 -3.84 26.14
N THR A 187 5.06 -3.01 26.68
CA THR A 187 6.52 -3.18 26.56
C THR A 187 7.23 -2.63 27.78
N ALA A 188 8.16 -3.40 28.36
CA ALA A 188 9.03 -2.95 29.47
C ALA A 188 8.29 -2.20 30.60
N GLY A 189 7.08 -2.64 30.97
CA GLY A 189 6.27 -2.03 32.02
C GLY A 189 5.43 -0.81 31.60
N ARG A 190 5.48 -0.40 30.33
CA ARG A 190 4.68 0.68 29.75
C ARG A 190 3.48 0.15 29.00
N LEU A 191 2.41 0.95 28.95
CA LEU A 191 1.19 0.68 28.20
C LEU A 191 0.93 1.80 27.20
N LEU A 192 0.99 1.47 25.92
CA LEU A 192 0.49 2.30 24.83
C LEU A 192 -0.90 1.82 24.44
N SER A 193 -1.90 2.69 24.50
CA SER A 193 -3.28 2.39 24.12
C SER A 193 -3.68 3.24 22.91
N ILE A 194 -4.14 2.59 21.83
CA ILE A 194 -4.50 3.22 20.56
C ILE A 194 -6.00 2.99 20.29
N PRO A 195 -6.87 3.99 20.54
CA PRO A 195 -8.29 3.90 20.24
C PRO A 195 -8.57 3.76 18.74
N LEU A 196 -9.54 2.93 18.35
CA LEU A 196 -9.93 2.78 16.93
C LEU A 196 -10.84 3.90 16.43
N ASN A 197 -11.45 4.66 17.33
CA ASN A 197 -12.39 5.73 17.00
C ASN A 197 -11.72 7.05 16.56
N GLY A 198 -10.39 7.04 16.36
CA GLY A 198 -9.62 8.23 15.97
C GLY A 198 -9.27 9.17 17.12
N SER A 199 -9.68 8.87 18.35
CA SER A 199 -9.21 9.62 19.52
C SER A 199 -7.68 9.46 19.67
N PRO A 200 -6.99 10.45 20.26
CA PRO A 200 -5.55 10.38 20.47
C PRO A 200 -5.13 9.13 21.27
N ALA A 201 -4.00 8.54 20.88
CA ALA A 201 -3.38 7.46 21.62
C ALA A 201 -2.86 7.94 22.99
N ARG A 202 -2.69 7.01 23.92
CA ARG A 202 -2.21 7.29 25.28
C ARG A 202 -1.03 6.41 25.63
N LEU A 203 0.00 6.99 26.23
CA LEU A 203 1.15 6.28 26.79
C LEU A 203 1.16 6.47 28.30
N ASP A 204 0.98 5.40 29.06
CA ASP A 204 0.91 5.42 30.53
C ASP A 204 -0.09 6.51 31.03
N ASN A 205 -1.28 6.54 30.41
CA ASN A 205 -2.36 7.53 30.60
C ASN A 205 -2.10 8.95 30.08
N THR A 206 -0.90 9.26 29.61
CA THR A 206 -0.58 10.56 28.99
C THR A 206 -1.08 10.59 27.55
N VAL A 207 -1.88 11.61 27.20
CA VAL A 207 -2.38 11.81 25.83
C VAL A 207 -1.23 12.21 24.90
N LEU A 208 -1.11 11.50 23.77
CA LEU A 208 -0.15 11.82 22.72
C LEU A 208 -0.75 12.82 21.72
N THR A 209 0.06 13.73 21.21
CA THR A 209 -0.37 14.72 20.21
C THR A 209 -0.30 14.19 18.77
N GLN A 210 0.57 13.22 18.52
CA GLN A 210 0.71 12.56 17.22
C GLN A 210 -0.44 11.57 17.00
N GLN A 211 -0.98 11.55 15.77
CA GLN A 211 -1.96 10.55 15.39
C GLN A 211 -1.29 9.19 15.13
N ALA A 212 -1.92 8.11 15.60
CA ALA A 212 -1.38 6.76 15.42
C ALA A 212 -1.55 6.22 14.00
N HIS A 213 -2.46 6.78 13.22
CA HIS A 213 -2.88 6.26 11.91
C HIS A 213 -3.12 4.75 11.94
N ILE A 214 -4.21 4.36 12.62
CA ILE A 214 -4.61 2.96 12.74
C ILE A 214 -5.66 2.59 11.70
N PHE A 215 -5.52 1.40 11.13
CA PHE A 215 -6.45 0.78 10.21
C PHE A 215 -6.66 -0.68 10.59
N VAL A 216 -7.88 -1.19 10.49
CA VAL A 216 -8.21 -2.59 10.82
C VAL A 216 -8.81 -3.26 9.61
N ARG A 217 -8.27 -4.42 9.24
CA ARG A 217 -8.78 -5.23 8.13
C ARG A 217 -8.47 -6.70 8.34
N ALA A 218 -9.41 -7.56 7.98
CA ALA A 218 -9.30 -9.01 8.13
C ALA A 218 -8.88 -9.45 9.55
N GLY A 219 -9.35 -8.74 10.59
CA GLY A 219 -9.00 -9.03 11.99
C GLY A 219 -7.59 -8.59 12.43
N ALA A 220 -6.81 -7.95 11.55
CA ALA A 220 -5.49 -7.41 11.85
C ALA A 220 -5.53 -5.89 11.98
N SER A 221 -4.72 -5.35 12.90
CA SER A 221 -4.52 -3.90 13.07
C SER A 221 -3.20 -3.50 12.43
N PHE A 222 -3.26 -2.50 11.57
CA PHE A 222 -2.13 -1.86 10.90
C PHE A 222 -1.95 -0.47 11.49
N VAL A 223 -0.73 -0.13 11.88
CA VAL A 223 -0.41 1.14 12.54
C VAL A 223 0.81 1.75 11.86
N SER A 224 0.86 3.08 11.78
CA SER A 224 1.98 3.79 11.17
C SER A 224 3.30 3.38 11.81
N LEU A 225 4.23 2.90 10.99
CA LEU A 225 5.58 2.53 11.39
C LEU A 225 6.29 3.71 12.06
N GLY A 226 6.13 4.93 11.53
CA GLY A 226 6.72 6.14 12.08
C GLY A 226 6.24 6.42 13.50
N PHE A 227 4.92 6.34 13.72
CA PHE A 227 4.34 6.47 15.07
C PHE A 227 4.89 5.43 16.05
N LEU A 228 5.04 4.18 15.60
CA LEU A 228 5.55 3.10 16.46
C LEU A 228 7.05 3.23 16.75
N GLN A 229 7.87 3.70 15.80
CA GLN A 229 9.32 3.87 15.96
C GLN A 229 9.65 4.77 17.16
N GLU A 230 8.96 5.90 17.25
CA GLU A 230 9.16 6.90 18.30
C GLU A 230 8.84 6.34 19.70
N LEU A 231 7.83 5.47 19.79
CA LEU A 231 7.28 5.02 21.07
C LEU A 231 7.87 3.69 21.55
N LEU A 232 8.21 2.79 20.63
CA LEU A 232 8.69 1.44 20.95
C LEU A 232 10.23 1.32 20.90
N GLY A 233 10.95 2.39 20.53
CA GLY A 233 12.41 2.44 20.64
C GLY A 233 13.12 1.47 19.70
N PHE A 234 12.61 1.32 18.48
CA PHE A 234 13.27 0.58 17.40
C PHE A 234 13.64 1.51 16.25
N LYS A 235 14.64 1.11 15.47
CA LYS A 235 14.95 1.71 14.18
C LYS A 235 14.31 0.90 13.08
N ALA A 236 13.87 1.54 12.01
CA ALA A 236 13.53 0.85 10.77
C ALA A 236 14.23 1.48 9.58
N GLU A 237 14.63 0.64 8.65
CA GLU A 237 15.22 0.97 7.37
C GLU A 237 14.31 0.37 6.30
N VAL A 238 13.71 1.24 5.48
CA VAL A 238 12.87 0.85 4.35
C VAL A 238 13.69 1.05 3.08
N ASP A 239 13.84 -0.01 2.30
CA ASP A 239 14.34 0.07 0.93
C ASP A 239 13.17 -0.26 0.00
N TYR A 240 12.62 0.77 -0.64
CA TYR A 240 11.50 0.62 -1.56
C TYR A 240 11.88 -0.11 -2.85
N SER A 241 13.12 0.04 -3.32
CA SER A 241 13.59 -0.59 -4.56
C SER A 241 13.92 -2.06 -4.36
N ALA A 242 14.59 -2.39 -3.24
CA ALA A 242 14.85 -3.77 -2.86
C ALA A 242 13.64 -4.43 -2.20
N ARG A 243 12.57 -3.66 -1.94
CA ARG A 243 11.35 -4.09 -1.24
C ARG A 243 11.69 -4.77 0.09
N THR A 244 12.59 -4.18 0.86
CA THR A 244 12.96 -4.69 2.19
C THR A 244 12.56 -3.73 3.29
N LEU A 245 12.07 -4.27 4.40
CA LEU A 245 11.84 -3.54 5.64
C LEU A 245 12.65 -4.21 6.75
N LYS A 246 13.70 -3.53 7.21
CA LYS A 246 14.56 -4.00 8.29
C LYS A 246 14.26 -3.22 9.55
N ILE A 247 13.93 -3.92 10.61
CA ILE A 247 13.65 -3.35 11.93
C ILE A 247 14.70 -3.87 12.90
N SER A 248 15.28 -2.97 13.68
CA SER A 248 16.24 -3.34 14.72
C SER A 248 15.84 -2.69 16.05
N SER A 249 15.68 -3.53 17.06
CA SER A 249 15.52 -3.07 18.43
C SER A 249 16.87 -2.61 18.94
N THR A 250 16.94 -1.38 19.43
CA THR A 250 18.11 -0.95 20.18
C THR A 250 18.00 -1.57 21.57
N LYS A 251 18.51 -2.79 21.78
CA LYS A 251 18.74 -3.32 23.15
C LYS A 251 19.90 -2.57 23.82
N LYS A 252 19.60 -1.32 24.13
CA LYS A 252 19.88 -0.50 25.32
C LYS A 252 19.07 0.79 25.13
N ALA A 253 17.74 0.68 25.12
CA ALA A 253 16.88 1.82 25.40
C ALA A 253 17.16 2.22 26.87
N ARG A 254 18.22 3.02 27.07
CA ARG A 254 18.29 3.88 28.25
C ARG A 254 17.05 4.75 28.16
N ILE A 255 16.24 4.69 29.20
CA ILE A 255 15.17 5.65 29.46
C ILE A 255 15.74 7.02 29.11
N ALA A 256 15.13 7.71 28.15
CA ALA A 256 15.41 9.12 27.96
C ALA A 256 14.85 9.85 29.19
N ASP A 257 15.62 9.85 30.27
CA ASP A 257 15.49 10.80 31.36
C ASP A 257 15.85 12.17 30.77
N ARG A 258 14.87 12.81 30.13
CA ARG A 258 14.76 14.27 29.96
C ARG A 258 13.50 14.61 29.14
N ILE A 259 12.36 14.61 29.83
CA ILE A 259 11.39 15.68 29.57
C ILE A 259 11.82 16.82 30.49
N LEU A 260 12.69 17.70 29.98
CA LEU A 260 12.85 19.01 30.61
C LEU A 260 11.61 19.83 30.23
N PRO A 261 10.83 20.36 31.20
CA PRO A 261 9.86 21.39 30.88
C PRO A 261 10.62 22.62 30.33
N PRO A 262 9.98 23.45 29.48
CA PRO A 262 10.58 24.69 29.04
C PRO A 262 11.01 25.51 30.26
N VAL A 263 12.28 25.90 30.27
CA VAL A 263 12.82 26.83 31.26
C VAL A 263 12.06 28.15 31.11
N GLN A 264 11.08 28.39 31.99
CA GLN A 264 10.58 29.73 32.21
C GLN A 264 11.65 30.49 32.98
N MET A 265 12.38 31.35 32.27
CA MET A 265 13.09 32.44 32.93
C MET A 265 12.05 33.44 33.46
N SER A 266 11.88 33.47 34.77
CA SER A 266 11.31 34.62 35.46
C SER A 266 12.07 34.82 36.77
N PHE A 267 13.07 35.70 36.74
CA PHE A 267 13.58 36.31 37.97
C PHE A 267 12.53 37.31 38.46
N ARG A 268 12.10 37.15 39.72
CA ARG A 268 11.30 38.15 40.41
C ARG A 268 12.21 39.25 40.95
N ILE A 269 11.85 40.48 40.60
CA ILE A 269 11.60 41.65 41.46
C ILE A 269 12.71 42.02 42.46
N ALA A 270 13.23 43.25 42.30
CA ALA A 270 13.61 44.10 43.42
C ALA A 270 12.40 44.95 43.84
#